data_AF-A0A9D6R9A6-F1
#
_entry.id   AF-A0A9D6R9A6-F1
#
_cell.length_a   1.000
_cell.length_b   1.000
_cell.length_c   1.000
_cell.angle_alpha   90.00
_cell.angle_beta   90.00
_cell.angle_gamma   90.00
#
_symmetry.space_group_name_H-M   'P 1'
#
loop_
_entity.id
_entity.type
_entity.pdbx_description
1 polymer ?
#
loop_
_entity_poly.entity_id
_entity_poly.type
_entity_poly.pdbx_seq_one_letter_code
_entity_poly.pdbx_strand_id
1 'polypeptide(L)'
;PMGSVLTPSFVGLENALDLPNASTFCGECAVVCPVKIPLPDLLRHLRVRQVQQHLRPWPERAALRLWSWLALRPAAYALGTRIMARLLRAFSGSEKRFHYLPGVTGWTSGRDMPAPAGRTFRDLYKSRKTA
;
A
#
# COMPACT_ATOMS: atom_id res chain seq x y z
N PRO A 1 -1.40 -18.60 10.96
CA PRO A 1 -2.43 -17.61 10.55
C PRO A 1 -3.72 -17.61 11.40
N MET A 2 -4.06 -18.68 12.14
CA MET A 2 -5.28 -18.71 12.96
C MET A 2 -5.35 -17.56 13.99
N GLY A 3 -4.23 -17.19 14.61
CA GLY A 3 -4.16 -16.04 15.52
C GLY A 3 -4.64 -14.72 14.89
N SER A 4 -4.39 -14.53 13.60
CA SER A 4 -4.83 -13.32 12.88
C SER A 4 -6.36 -13.21 12.74
N VAL A 5 -7.09 -14.32 12.89
CA VAL A 5 -8.56 -14.36 12.89
C VAL A 5 -9.11 -14.39 14.33
N LEU A 6 -8.49 -15.19 15.20
CA LEU A 6 -8.97 -15.42 16.56
C LEU A 6 -8.71 -14.23 17.48
N THR A 7 -7.52 -13.64 17.44
CA THR A 7 -7.18 -12.52 18.33
C THR A 7 -8.16 -11.35 18.18
N PRO A 8 -8.48 -10.84 16.97
CA PRO A 8 -9.51 -9.80 16.82
C PRO A 8 -10.91 -10.23 17.28
N SER A 9 -11.20 -11.53 17.30
CA SER A 9 -12.49 -12.06 17.78
C SER A 9 -12.56 -12.13 19.32
N PHE A 10 -11.42 -12.28 19.99
CA PHE A 10 -11.34 -12.33 21.45
C PHE A 10 -11.15 -10.96 22.09
N VAL A 11 -10.23 -10.15 21.58
CA VAL A 11 -9.87 -8.85 22.20
C VAL A 11 -10.60 -7.67 21.56
N GLY A 12 -11.45 -7.91 20.56
CA GLY A 12 -12.09 -6.87 19.76
C GLY A 12 -11.24 -6.47 18.55
N LEU A 13 -11.92 -5.97 17.52
CA LEU A 13 -11.31 -5.68 16.22
C LEU A 13 -10.49 -4.37 16.26
N GLU A 14 -10.92 -3.44 17.09
CA GLU A 14 -10.26 -2.17 17.40
C GLU A 14 -8.88 -2.34 18.05
N ASN A 15 -8.69 -3.42 18.82
CA ASN A 15 -7.44 -3.71 19.53
C ASN A 15 -6.45 -4.54 18.69
N ALA A 16 -6.87 -5.02 17.52
CA ALA A 16 -6.10 -5.92 16.67
C ALA A 16 -6.21 -5.56 15.18
N LEU A 17 -6.17 -4.27 14.87
CA LEU A 17 -6.44 -3.75 13.52
C LEU A 17 -5.51 -4.32 12.45
N ASP A 18 -4.23 -4.52 12.76
CA ASP A 18 -3.23 -4.89 11.76
C ASP A 18 -3.21 -6.39 11.46
N LEU A 19 -3.75 -7.23 12.34
CA LEU A 19 -3.72 -8.68 12.18
C LEU A 19 -4.47 -9.16 10.91
N PRO A 20 -5.71 -8.70 10.61
CA PRO A 20 -6.36 -9.00 9.33
C PRO A 20 -5.59 -8.45 8.11
N ASN A 21 -4.77 -7.41 8.31
CA ASN A 21 -4.05 -6.72 7.24
C ASN A 21 -2.67 -7.33 6.93
N ALA A 22 -2.14 -8.19 7.81
CA ALA A 22 -0.85 -8.84 7.63
C ALA A 22 -0.80 -9.90 6.51
N SER A 23 -1.95 -10.39 6.04
CA SER A 23 -2.00 -11.38 4.95
C SER A 23 -1.94 -10.73 3.57
N THR A 24 -1.21 -11.36 2.64
CA THR A 24 -1.16 -11.01 1.21
C THR A 24 -2.29 -11.65 0.39
N PHE A 25 -3.12 -12.49 1.01
CA PHE A 25 -4.27 -13.16 0.36
C PHE A 25 -3.87 -14.08 -0.81
N CYS A 26 -2.75 -14.80 -0.70
CA CYS A 26 -2.33 -15.78 -1.71
C CYS A 26 -3.24 -17.03 -1.82
N GLY A 27 -4.07 -17.31 -0.82
CA GLY A 27 -5.03 -18.43 -0.84
C GLY A 27 -4.47 -19.79 -0.43
N GLU A 28 -3.14 -19.95 -0.40
CA GLU A 28 -2.48 -21.24 -0.16
C GLU A 28 -2.96 -21.93 1.13
N CYS A 29 -3.09 -21.16 2.22
CA CYS A 29 -3.53 -21.69 3.50
C CYS A 29 -4.92 -22.34 3.49
N ALA A 30 -5.80 -21.99 2.54
CA ALA A 30 -7.09 -22.66 2.36
C ALA A 30 -6.94 -23.96 1.55
N VAL A 31 -6.00 -24.01 0.60
CA VAL A 31 -5.73 -25.17 -0.28
C VAL A 31 -5.10 -26.31 0.51
N VAL A 32 -4.06 -26.02 1.30
CA VAL A 32 -3.32 -27.03 2.07
C VAL A 32 -4.06 -27.50 3.33
N CYS A 33 -5.13 -26.81 3.75
CA CYS A 33 -5.79 -27.09 5.02
C CYS A 33 -6.54 -28.44 4.99
N PRO A 34 -6.17 -29.42 5.84
CA PRO A 34 -6.81 -30.74 5.84
C PRO A 34 -8.28 -30.71 6.29
N VAL A 35 -8.65 -29.70 7.09
CA VAL A 35 -10.00 -29.49 7.64
C VAL A 35 -10.77 -28.40 6.89
N LYS A 36 -10.26 -27.91 5.75
CA LYS A 36 -10.94 -26.98 4.84
C LYS A 36 -11.41 -25.67 5.48
N ILE A 37 -10.60 -25.07 6.35
CA ILE A 37 -10.91 -23.76 6.95
C ILE A 37 -10.65 -22.66 5.91
N PRO A 38 -11.65 -21.80 5.58
CA PRO A 38 -11.49 -20.73 4.61
C PRO A 38 -10.82 -19.49 5.25
N LEU A 39 -9.56 -19.64 5.63
CA LEU A 39 -8.77 -18.60 6.32
C LEU A 39 -8.72 -17.25 5.59
N PRO A 40 -8.48 -17.19 4.27
CA PRO A 40 -8.48 -15.92 3.53
C PRO A 40 -9.84 -15.22 3.62
N ASP A 41 -10.95 -15.94 3.51
CA ASP A 41 -12.28 -15.35 3.54
C ASP A 41 -12.63 -14.80 4.92
N LEU A 42 -12.24 -15.51 5.99
CA LEU A 42 -12.40 -15.02 7.36
C LEU A 42 -11.64 -13.71 7.58
N LEU A 43 -10.39 -13.62 7.13
CA LEU A 43 -9.59 -12.38 7.20
C LEU A 43 -10.21 -11.27 6.35
N ARG A 44 -10.79 -11.59 5.18
CA ARG A 44 -11.49 -10.64 4.32
C ARG A 44 -12.71 -10.06 5.03
N HIS A 45 -13.51 -10.89 5.68
CA HIS A 45 -14.68 -10.44 6.45
C HIS A 45 -14.27 -9.48 7.57
N LEU A 46 -13.18 -9.76 8.28
CA LEU A 46 -12.65 -8.84 9.29
C LEU A 46 -12.23 -7.50 8.69
N ARG A 47 -11.56 -7.49 7.53
CA ARG A 47 -11.22 -6.23 6.82
C ARG A 47 -12.46 -5.43 6.41
N VAL A 48 -13.51 -6.09 5.93
CA VAL A 48 -14.79 -5.43 5.60
C VAL A 48 -15.41 -4.79 6.84
N ARG A 49 -15.44 -5.52 7.97
CA ARG A 49 -15.94 -4.99 9.25
C ARG A 49 -15.12 -3.80 9.73
N GLN A 50 -13.79 -3.82 9.60
CA GLN A 50 -12.93 -2.68 9.95
C GLN A 50 -13.32 -1.40 9.20
N VAL A 51 -13.63 -1.52 7.91
CA VAL A 51 -14.05 -0.39 7.07
C VAL A 51 -15.46 0.08 7.46
N GLN A 52 -16.40 -0.84 7.67
CA GLN A 52 -17.78 -0.51 8.08
C GLN A 52 -17.83 0.19 9.44
N GLN A 53 -17.00 -0.25 10.37
CA GLN A 53 -16.88 0.32 11.72
C GLN A 53 -15.99 1.57 11.77
N HIS A 54 -15.45 2.03 10.64
CA HIS A 54 -14.62 3.24 10.55
C HIS A 54 -13.39 3.22 11.49
N LEU A 55 -12.87 2.03 11.81
CA LEU A 55 -11.80 1.85 12.80
C LEU A 55 -10.44 2.36 12.31
N ARG A 56 -10.26 2.51 10.99
CA ARG A 56 -9.04 3.08 10.41
C ARG A 56 -9.07 4.61 10.47
N PRO A 57 -7.90 5.25 10.75
CA PRO A 57 -7.79 6.71 10.80
C PRO A 57 -8.41 7.38 9.57
N TRP A 58 -9.07 8.52 9.79
CA TRP A 58 -9.67 9.28 8.69
C TRP A 58 -8.65 9.68 7.58
N PRO A 59 -7.39 10.07 7.89
CA PRO A 59 -6.45 10.51 6.86
C PRO A 59 -6.09 9.37 5.91
N GLU A 60 -5.95 8.15 6.44
CA GLU A 60 -5.67 6.95 5.64
C GLU A 60 -6.81 6.67 4.65
N ARG A 61 -8.06 6.74 5.12
CA ARG A 61 -9.24 6.55 4.27
C ARG A 61 -9.37 7.63 3.20
N ALA A 62 -9.07 8.89 3.56
CA ALA A 62 -9.05 9.99 2.61
C ALA A 62 -7.94 9.83 1.55
N ALA A 63 -6.73 9.44 1.97
CA ALA A 63 -5.61 9.19 1.08
C ALA A 63 -5.92 8.06 0.07
N LEU A 64 -6.52 6.95 0.54
CA LEU A 64 -6.92 5.85 -0.34
C LEU A 64 -8.02 6.24 -1.33
N ARG A 65 -9.00 7.07 -0.92
CA ARG A 65 -10.04 7.61 -1.82
C ARG A 65 -9.46 8.55 -2.87
N LEU A 66 -8.55 9.44 -2.47
CA LEU A 66 -7.86 10.33 -3.41
C LEU A 66 -7.02 9.54 -4.40
N TRP A 67 -6.28 8.54 -3.91
CA TRP A 67 -5.47 7.66 -4.74
C TRP A 67 -6.33 6.86 -5.72
N SER A 68 -7.46 6.28 -5.28
CA SER A 68 -8.34 5.51 -6.16
C SER A 68 -8.95 6.38 -7.26
N TRP A 69 -9.39 7.59 -6.91
CA TRP A 69 -9.89 8.57 -7.89
C TRP A 69 -8.83 8.95 -8.93
N LEU A 70 -7.57 9.13 -8.51
CA LEU A 70 -6.48 9.43 -9.43
C LEU A 70 -6.10 8.21 -10.29
N ALA A 71 -6.03 7.02 -9.70
CA ALA A 71 -5.67 5.77 -10.38
C ALA A 71 -6.68 5.36 -11.46
N LEU A 72 -7.97 5.67 -11.26
CA LEU A 72 -9.03 5.45 -12.25
C LEU A 72 -8.95 6.40 -13.46
N ARG A 73 -8.06 7.41 -13.45
CA ARG A 73 -7.91 8.41 -14.52
C ARG A 73 -6.51 8.30 -15.13
N PRO A 74 -6.31 7.49 -16.19
CA PRO A 74 -4.99 7.15 -16.71
C PRO A 74 -4.12 8.36 -17.09
N ALA A 75 -4.72 9.39 -17.71
CA ALA A 75 -4.01 10.60 -18.11
C ALA A 75 -3.54 11.44 -16.91
N ALA A 76 -4.43 11.65 -15.93
CA ALA A 76 -4.11 12.37 -14.70
C ALA A 76 -3.06 11.61 -13.86
N TYR A 77 -3.20 10.29 -13.75
CA TYR A 77 -2.22 9.44 -13.07
C TYR A 77 -0.86 9.49 -13.77
N ALA A 78 -0.82 9.43 -15.10
CA ALA A 78 0.42 9.52 -15.87
C ALA A 78 1.11 10.89 -15.72
N LEU A 79 0.34 11.98 -15.75
CA LEU A 79 0.88 13.33 -15.55
C LEU A 79 1.38 13.51 -14.11
N GLY A 80 0.56 13.13 -13.12
CA GLY A 80 0.90 13.24 -11.70
C GLY A 80 2.14 12.44 -11.33
N THR A 81 2.24 11.19 -11.76
CA THR A 81 3.44 10.37 -11.51
C THR A 81 4.69 10.92 -12.21
N ARG A 82 4.55 11.51 -13.40
CA ARG A 82 5.66 12.17 -14.10
C ARG A 82 6.15 13.42 -13.36
N ILE A 83 5.23 14.27 -12.93
CA ILE A 83 5.56 15.48 -12.15
C ILE A 83 6.23 15.08 -10.85
N MET A 84 5.63 14.14 -10.09
CA MET A 84 6.19 13.67 -8.82
C MET A 84 7.59 13.06 -8.99
N ALA A 85 7.81 12.24 -10.02
CA ALA A 85 9.13 11.64 -10.27
C ALA A 85 10.20 12.71 -10.59
N ARG A 86 9.84 13.79 -11.28
CA ARG A 86 10.76 14.89 -11.59
C ARG A 86 11.03 15.78 -10.39
N LEU A 87 9.98 16.12 -9.62
CA LEU A 87 10.11 16.89 -8.39
C LEU A 87 10.99 16.15 -7.38
N LEU A 88 10.68 14.88 -7.09
CA LEU A 88 11.50 14.06 -6.19
C LEU A 88 12.94 13.93 -6.70
N ARG A 89 13.17 13.83 -8.02
CA ARG A 89 14.54 13.86 -8.53
C ARG A 89 15.24 15.21 -8.29
N ALA A 90 14.54 16.33 -8.53
CA ALA A 90 15.08 17.66 -8.33
C ALA A 90 15.42 17.95 -6.86
N PHE A 91 14.62 17.45 -5.92
CA PHE A 91 14.83 17.62 -4.49
C PHE A 91 15.79 16.58 -3.86
N SER A 92 16.31 15.61 -4.63
CA SER A 92 17.12 14.51 -4.09
C SER A 92 18.60 14.81 -3.82
N GLY A 93 19.01 16.08 -3.98
CA GLY A 93 20.39 16.50 -3.76
C GLY A 93 21.42 15.79 -4.65
N SER A 94 22.70 15.93 -4.31
CA SER A 94 23.82 15.30 -5.03
C SER A 94 23.85 13.77 -4.86
N GLU A 95 23.39 13.27 -3.72
CA GLU A 95 23.47 11.85 -3.35
C GLU A 95 22.34 11.00 -3.97
N LYS A 96 21.35 11.64 -4.61
CA LYS A 96 20.17 10.97 -5.21
C LYS A 96 19.46 10.04 -4.22
N ARG A 97 19.44 10.43 -2.94
CA ARG A 97 18.87 9.66 -1.83
C ARG A 97 18.20 10.60 -0.84
N PHE A 98 17.16 10.11 -0.19
CA PHE A 98 16.45 10.81 0.87
C PHE A 98 16.66 10.06 2.19
N HIS A 99 17.40 10.69 3.10
CA HIS A 99 17.57 10.23 4.49
C HIS A 99 16.38 10.62 5.37
N TYR A 100 15.67 11.68 4.98
CA TYR A 100 14.48 12.14 5.68
C TYR A 100 13.44 12.58 4.66
N LEU A 101 12.23 12.05 4.78
CA LEU A 101 11.12 12.45 3.94
C LEU A 101 9.88 12.64 4.83
N PRO A 102 9.37 13.89 4.95
CA PRO A 102 8.25 14.19 5.84
C PRO A 102 7.02 13.40 5.40
N GLY A 103 6.34 12.77 6.36
CA GLY A 103 5.17 11.90 6.11
C GLY A 103 5.48 10.42 5.90
N VAL A 104 6.75 10.03 5.73
CA VAL A 104 7.19 8.61 5.69
C VAL A 104 8.38 8.36 6.63
N THR A 105 8.47 9.15 7.69
CA THR A 105 9.58 9.14 8.65
C THR A 105 9.80 7.78 9.32
N GLY A 106 8.74 6.98 9.48
CA GLY A 106 8.85 5.60 9.98
C GLY A 106 9.60 4.64 9.04
N TRP A 107 9.65 4.94 7.73
CA TRP A 107 10.48 4.20 6.77
C TRP A 107 11.90 4.75 6.72
N THR A 108 12.03 6.09 6.68
CA THR A 108 13.33 6.75 6.55
C THR A 108 14.16 6.73 7.83
N SER A 109 13.59 6.34 8.97
CA SER A 109 14.33 6.12 10.22
C SER A 109 15.29 4.93 10.17
N GLY A 110 15.01 3.93 9.33
CA GLY A 110 15.82 2.72 9.20
C GLY A 110 16.31 2.41 7.78
N ARG A 111 15.84 3.15 6.76
CA ARG A 111 16.22 2.94 5.36
C ARG A 111 16.28 4.24 4.58
N ASP A 112 17.36 4.43 3.83
CA ASP A 112 17.45 5.49 2.83
C ASP A 112 16.52 5.19 1.65
N MET A 113 15.78 6.20 1.20
CA MET A 113 14.94 6.07 0.02
C MET A 113 15.69 6.55 -1.23
N PRO A 114 15.91 5.70 -2.25
CA PRO A 114 16.56 6.13 -3.48
C PRO A 114 15.67 7.09 -4.26
N ALA A 115 16.27 8.12 -4.82
CA ALA A 115 15.55 9.07 -5.65
C ALA A 115 15.11 8.44 -6.98
N PRO A 116 13.92 8.79 -7.48
CA PRO A 116 13.47 8.31 -8.77
C PRO A 116 14.37 8.82 -9.89
N ALA A 117 14.51 8.03 -10.95
CA ALA A 117 15.29 8.39 -12.14
C ALA A 117 14.71 9.59 -12.94
N GLY A 118 13.58 10.18 -12.52
CA GLY A 118 12.92 11.32 -13.17
C GLY A 118 12.15 10.98 -14.45
N ARG A 119 12.38 9.81 -15.05
CA ARG A 119 11.54 9.23 -16.11
C ARG A 119 10.70 8.11 -15.51
N THR A 120 9.40 8.13 -15.79
CA THR A 120 8.50 7.05 -15.34
C THR A 120 8.62 5.84 -16.26
N PHE A 121 8.21 4.66 -15.80
CA PHE A 121 8.11 3.46 -16.65
C PHE A 121 7.29 3.72 -17.93
N ARG A 122 6.19 4.49 -17.83
CA ARG A 122 5.36 4.88 -18.97
C ARG A 122 6.13 5.71 -20.00
N ASP A 123 6.99 6.62 -19.55
CA ASP A 123 7.83 7.42 -20.44
C ASP A 123 8.89 6.58 -21.15
N LEU A 124 9.50 5.64 -20.42
CA LEU A 124 10.50 4.71 -20.96
C LEU A 124 9.87 3.76 -21.99
N TYR A 125 8.69 3.21 -21.68
CA TYR A 125 7.95 2.33 -22.57
C TYR A 125 7.51 3.03 -23.86
N LYS A 126 7.03 4.28 -23.77
CA LYS A 126 6.70 5.08 -24.95
C LYS A 126 7.93 5.32 -25.83
N SER A 127 9.06 5.77 -25.25
CA SER A 127 10.27 6.03 -26.04
C SER A 127 10.80 4.78 -26.74
N ARG A 128 10.64 3.60 -26.15
CA ARG A 128 11.07 2.32 -26.74
C ARG A 128 10.17 1.87 -27.92
N LYS A 129 8.89 2.27 -27.94
CA LYS A 129 7.98 1.95 -29.06
C LYS A 129 8.17 2.86 -30.27
N THR A 130 8.67 4.07 -30.06
CA THR A 130 8.93 5.06 -31.11
C THR A 130 10.35 4.99 -31.67
N ALA A 131 11.23 4.19 -31.06
CA ALA A 131 12.58 3.88 -31.54
C ALA A 131 12.56 2.57 -32.32
#